data_AF-A0A7R9KWP3-F1
#
_entry.id   AF-A0A7R9KWP3-F1
#
_cell.length_a   1.000
_cell.length_b   1.000
_cell.length_c   1.000
_cell.angle_alpha   90.00
_cell.angle_beta   90.00
_cell.angle_gamma   90.00
#
_symmetry.space_group_name_H-M   'P 1'
#
loop_
_entity.id
_entity.type
_entity.pdbx_description
1 polymer ?
#
loop_
_entity_poly.entity_id
_entity_poly.type
_entity_poly.pdbx_seq_one_letter_code
_entity_poly.pdbx_strand_id
1 'polypeptide(L)'
;MKVVLAYKFVYPSLSYGGIYQGRYLLGTSLCRPCISKGIVKVANEENAQYIAHGATGKGNDQIRFELSCVSLNSTIKCITPWRMSSFYNRFQGRLDLIEYAKTNGFKVGATPDKPYSTDANIMHISFESGVLEDPLHPPIDDIFESGVLEDPLHPPIDDMYLMTANPSEWPNEAEDIKITFEKGLPKAVENLYTKVKVEKPVEILQYLNKLGGKHGIGRIDIVEDRYIGMKSRGVYETPGATILWTAIRDLELLCLDREVNKIRAKLAQEFAEKVYYGLWYSPECDYMRACLKLSQTLVNGFVIIRLFKGNAFIRGRKAVNSLYDQQLVSMDIQGDFTPSNADGFIKTSAIRLTAFNNIYKQTIIGIILALFICMGYAFRSLRYTFWRLALALIACIIIYYFYRVFNAYYKKMNKIHNQFGIYYMNANLNNRFGEQSISESMARNTSHDRRQTQSQAQPQQQQQEMQSSDLFHIINNYELFNTIFNHNPNASHFLPTNGLINYRNYTTDRQSTHTTRGGHNYPPPTPPPSYEHIIQMNGLPNYHDAIQQQQSQSKVIS
;
A
#
# COMPACT_ATOMS: atom_id res chain seq x y z
N MET A 1 30.99 3.85 19.80
CA MET A 1 29.59 3.61 19.35
C MET A 1 29.32 4.03 17.91
N LYS A 2 29.66 5.27 17.48
CA LYS A 2 29.44 5.75 16.08
C LYS A 2 29.98 4.81 14.98
N VAL A 3 31.19 4.27 15.17
CA VAL A 3 31.79 3.27 14.27
C VAL A 3 30.94 2.02 14.15
N VAL A 4 30.47 1.51 15.29
CA VAL A 4 29.62 0.31 15.34
C VAL A 4 28.29 0.58 14.65
N LEU A 5 27.63 1.70 14.95
CA LEU A 5 26.38 2.10 14.29
C LEU A 5 26.53 2.15 12.77
N ALA A 6 27.53 2.90 12.27
CA ALA A 6 27.76 3.02 10.84
C ALA A 6 28.02 1.67 10.16
N TYR A 7 28.99 0.89 10.68
CA TYR A 7 29.49 -0.31 10.00
C TYR A 7 28.61 -1.55 10.20
N LYS A 8 27.96 -1.70 11.37
CA LYS A 8 27.19 -2.91 11.71
C LYS A 8 25.68 -2.76 11.50
N PHE A 9 25.17 -1.53 11.39
CA PHE A 9 23.73 -1.28 11.27
C PHE A 9 23.40 -0.46 10.02
N VAL A 10 23.97 0.75 9.88
CA VAL A 10 23.62 1.67 8.78
C VAL A 10 24.01 1.12 7.41
N TYR A 11 25.30 0.81 7.19
CA TYR A 11 25.76 0.34 5.89
C TYR A 11 25.13 -0.99 5.47
N PRO A 12 25.02 -2.00 6.36
CA PRO A 12 24.25 -3.20 6.04
C PRO A 12 22.80 -2.88 5.70
N SER A 13 22.10 -2.02 6.46
CA SER A 13 20.70 -1.68 6.17
C SER A 13 20.53 -1.05 4.79
N LEU A 14 21.37 -0.06 4.45
CA LEU A 14 21.34 0.58 3.12
C LEU A 14 21.63 -0.44 2.02
N SER A 15 22.70 -1.23 2.18
CA SER A 15 23.08 -2.29 1.25
C SER A 15 21.99 -3.34 1.09
N TYR A 16 21.27 -3.69 2.15
CA TYR A 16 20.21 -4.71 2.12
C TYR A 16 18.90 -4.18 1.55
N GLY A 17 18.71 -2.86 1.52
CA GLY A 17 17.49 -2.24 1.02
C GLY A 17 16.49 -1.84 2.09
N GLY A 18 16.97 -1.55 3.30
CA GLY A 18 16.16 -1.08 4.41
C GLY A 18 15.59 0.32 4.15
N ILE A 19 14.40 0.38 3.56
CA ILE A 19 13.58 1.58 3.42
C ILE A 19 12.14 1.27 3.82
N TYR A 20 11.64 1.94 4.86
CA TYR A 20 10.29 1.75 5.35
C TYR A 20 9.29 2.57 4.53
N GLN A 21 8.21 1.92 4.11
CA GLN A 21 7.14 2.51 3.28
C GLN A 21 7.66 3.28 2.06
N GLY A 22 8.79 2.83 1.49
CA GLY A 22 9.41 3.45 0.32
C GLY A 22 10.00 4.85 0.55
N ARG A 23 10.03 5.37 1.79
CA ARG A 23 10.51 6.74 2.08
C ARG A 23 11.53 6.83 3.21
N TYR A 24 11.32 6.14 4.33
CA TYR A 24 12.13 6.32 5.54
C TYR A 24 13.32 5.36 5.63
N LEU A 25 14.55 5.89 5.73
CA LEU A 25 15.78 5.10 5.80
C LEU A 25 16.11 4.54 7.19
N LEU A 26 15.14 4.50 8.12
CA LEU A 26 15.24 3.78 9.40
C LEU A 26 16.28 4.34 10.40
N GLY A 27 16.68 5.62 10.29
CA GLY A 27 17.82 6.14 11.07
C GLY A 27 17.66 6.03 12.60
N THR A 28 16.48 6.28 13.14
CA THR A 28 16.17 6.06 14.57
C THR A 28 16.06 4.57 14.87
N SER A 29 15.35 3.83 14.01
CA SER A 29 15.08 2.39 14.17
C SER A 29 16.35 1.56 14.24
N LEU A 30 17.37 1.88 13.44
CA LEU A 30 18.68 1.21 13.42
C LEU A 30 19.55 1.56 14.64
N CYS A 31 19.35 2.74 15.21
CA CYS A 31 20.10 3.18 16.38
C CYS A 31 19.71 2.41 17.64
N ARG A 32 18.42 2.08 17.80
CA ARG A 32 17.90 1.43 19.02
C ARG A 32 18.50 0.06 19.32
N PRO A 33 18.59 -0.91 18.39
CA PRO A 33 19.26 -2.18 18.69
C PRO A 33 20.75 -2.00 19.00
N CYS A 34 21.42 -1.02 18.38
CA CYS A 34 22.81 -0.69 18.72
C CYS A 34 22.94 -0.18 20.16
N ILE A 35 22.02 0.68 20.61
CA ILE A 35 22.00 1.18 22.00
C ILE A 35 21.65 0.05 22.96
N SER A 36 20.59 -0.73 22.69
CA SER A 36 20.18 -1.87 23.53
C SER A 36 21.33 -2.86 23.75
N LYS A 37 22.13 -3.15 22.72
CA LYS A 37 23.33 -3.99 22.86
C LYS A 37 24.35 -3.40 23.83
N GLY A 38 24.55 -2.08 23.80
CA GLY A 38 25.40 -1.39 24.77
C GLY A 38 24.84 -1.43 26.19
N ILE A 39 23.55 -1.17 26.34
CA ILE A 39 22.84 -1.21 27.64
C ILE A 39 22.96 -2.59 28.27
N VAL A 40 22.63 -3.66 27.54
CA VAL A 40 22.70 -5.03 28.06
C VAL A 40 24.12 -5.44 28.40
N LYS A 41 25.11 -5.02 27.59
CA LYS A 41 26.53 -5.27 27.90
C LYS A 41 26.89 -4.68 29.27
N VAL A 42 26.61 -3.39 29.48
CA VAL A 42 26.92 -2.72 30.75
C VAL A 42 26.12 -3.32 31.90
N ALA A 43 24.84 -3.62 31.70
CA ALA A 43 24.03 -4.24 32.74
C ALA A 43 24.59 -5.60 33.20
N ASN A 44 25.13 -6.40 32.29
CA ASN A 44 25.78 -7.65 32.65
C ASN A 44 27.11 -7.41 33.39
N GLU A 45 27.92 -6.43 32.96
CA GLU A 45 29.18 -6.06 33.62
C GLU A 45 28.96 -5.56 35.06
N GLU A 46 27.89 -4.79 35.26
CA GLU A 46 27.51 -4.21 36.56
C GLU A 46 26.60 -5.12 37.41
N ASN A 47 26.25 -6.31 36.91
CA ASN A 47 25.24 -7.21 37.52
C ASN A 47 23.88 -6.51 37.80
N ALA A 48 23.51 -5.55 36.95
CA ALA A 48 22.28 -4.80 37.07
C ALA A 48 21.06 -5.66 36.66
N GLN A 49 20.07 -5.73 37.55
CA GLN A 49 18.81 -6.45 37.30
C GLN A 49 17.80 -5.64 36.47
N TYR A 50 17.98 -4.32 36.43
CA TYR A 50 17.03 -3.39 35.83
C TYR A 50 17.73 -2.45 34.84
N ILE A 51 17.03 -2.14 33.77
CA ILE A 51 17.36 -1.05 32.84
C ILE A 51 16.18 -0.08 32.79
N ALA A 52 16.44 1.18 32.48
CA ALA A 52 15.40 2.18 32.33
C ALA A 52 15.51 2.88 30.97
N HIS A 53 14.37 3.24 30.39
CA HIS A 53 14.32 4.10 29.20
C HIS A 53 13.18 5.11 29.27
N GLY A 54 13.39 6.27 28.64
CA GLY A 54 12.43 7.38 28.61
C GLY A 54 11.47 7.39 27.42
N ALA A 55 11.42 6.34 26.61
CA ALA A 55 10.48 6.28 25.47
C ALA A 55 9.01 6.35 25.94
N THR A 56 8.19 7.09 25.19
CA THR A 56 6.76 7.29 25.51
C THR A 56 5.93 6.05 25.17
N GLY A 57 4.75 5.91 25.77
CA GLY A 57 3.81 4.81 25.50
C GLY A 57 3.17 4.83 24.10
N LYS A 58 3.36 5.90 23.32
CA LYS A 58 2.84 6.05 21.95
C LYS A 58 3.93 5.89 20.87
N GLY A 59 5.20 5.79 21.25
CA GLY A 59 6.32 5.69 20.31
C GLY A 59 6.68 4.25 19.97
N ASN A 60 7.31 4.03 18.81
CA ASN A 60 7.87 2.72 18.45
C ASN A 60 9.10 2.35 19.30
N ASP A 61 9.79 3.34 19.86
CA ASP A 61 11.07 3.14 20.54
C ASP A 61 10.97 2.32 21.82
N GLN A 62 9.84 2.36 22.54
CA GLN A 62 9.59 1.46 23.67
C GLN A 62 9.72 -0.01 23.22
N ILE A 63 9.13 -0.35 22.08
CA ILE A 63 9.11 -1.71 21.53
C ILE A 63 10.52 -2.09 21.09
N ARG A 64 11.20 -1.19 20.37
CA ARG A 64 12.56 -1.43 19.86
C ARG A 64 13.57 -1.67 20.99
N PHE A 65 13.52 -0.86 22.04
CA PHE A 65 14.39 -1.03 23.19
C PHE A 65 14.11 -2.35 23.90
N GLU A 66 12.85 -2.60 24.27
CA GLU A 66 12.48 -3.75 25.09
C GLU A 66 12.64 -5.08 24.36
N LEU A 67 12.18 -5.20 23.11
CA LEU A 67 12.35 -6.43 22.34
C LEU A 67 13.84 -6.75 22.12
N SER A 68 14.65 -5.72 21.85
CA SER A 68 16.10 -5.90 21.70
C SER A 68 16.76 -6.32 23.01
N CYS A 69 16.41 -5.67 24.13
CA CYS A 69 17.00 -5.99 25.43
C CYS A 69 16.59 -7.39 25.91
N VAL A 70 15.31 -7.76 25.79
CA VAL A 70 14.80 -9.09 26.16
C VAL A 70 15.43 -10.19 25.29
N SER A 71 15.61 -9.93 24.00
CA SER A 71 16.29 -10.88 23.09
C SER A 71 17.77 -11.10 23.48
N LEU A 72 18.46 -10.04 23.92
CA LEU A 72 19.88 -10.11 24.30
C LEU A 72 20.11 -10.63 25.74
N ASN A 73 19.19 -10.35 26.66
CA ASN A 73 19.17 -10.88 28.01
C ASN A 73 17.72 -10.94 28.53
N SER A 74 17.14 -12.14 28.55
CA SER A 74 15.74 -12.36 28.94
C SER A 74 15.45 -12.18 30.43
N THR A 75 16.48 -12.06 31.28
CA THR A 75 16.33 -11.90 32.73
C THR A 75 16.23 -10.44 33.16
N ILE A 76 16.64 -9.51 32.29
CA ILE A 76 16.68 -8.08 32.58
C ILE A 76 15.26 -7.49 32.63
N LYS A 77 14.98 -6.65 33.64
CA LYS A 77 13.68 -6.00 33.79
C LYS A 77 13.75 -4.55 33.32
N CYS A 78 12.70 -4.08 32.64
CA CYS A 78 12.63 -2.70 32.16
C CYS A 78 11.78 -1.84 33.11
N ILE A 79 12.34 -0.72 33.57
CA ILE A 79 11.61 0.37 34.23
C ILE A 79 11.25 1.39 33.15
N THR A 80 9.95 1.58 32.92
CA THR A 80 9.44 2.41 31.82
C THR A 80 8.47 3.46 32.37
N PRO A 81 8.98 4.62 32.85
CA PRO A 81 8.19 5.59 33.58
C PRO A 81 6.91 6.01 32.86
N TRP A 82 6.97 6.26 31.55
CA TRP A 82 5.80 6.66 30.75
C TRP A 82 4.69 5.61 30.60
N ARG A 83 4.86 4.40 31.14
CA ARG A 83 3.81 3.37 31.23
C ARG A 83 3.42 3.02 32.66
N MET A 84 4.07 3.63 33.65
CA MET A 84 3.72 3.48 35.06
C MET A 84 2.63 4.49 35.40
N SER A 85 1.49 4.02 35.90
CA SER A 85 0.35 4.88 36.28
C SER A 85 0.74 5.98 37.26
N SER A 86 1.61 5.69 38.22
CA SER A 86 2.13 6.66 39.18
C SER A 86 2.90 7.82 38.51
N PHE A 87 3.52 7.58 37.36
CA PHE A 87 4.33 8.58 36.67
C PHE A 87 3.49 9.37 35.66
N TYR A 88 2.78 8.71 34.74
CA TYR A 88 2.01 9.44 33.72
C TYR A 88 0.77 10.14 34.29
N ASN A 89 0.23 9.72 35.44
CA ASN A 89 -0.83 10.48 36.11
C ASN A 89 -0.28 11.74 36.80
N ARG A 90 0.99 11.70 37.24
CA ARG A 90 1.67 12.83 37.87
C ARG A 90 2.18 13.84 36.84
N PHE A 91 2.67 13.36 35.70
CA PHE A 91 3.23 14.18 34.62
C PHE A 91 2.41 13.96 33.35
N GLN A 92 1.48 14.88 33.07
CA GLN A 92 0.60 14.84 31.91
C GLN A 92 1.32 15.28 30.63
N GLY A 93 2.42 16.02 30.76
CA GLY A 93 3.20 16.45 29.60
C GLY A 93 4.56 17.06 29.93
N ARG A 94 5.13 17.69 28.89
CA ARG A 94 6.47 18.32 28.95
C ARG A 94 6.54 19.44 30.00
N LEU A 95 5.50 20.25 30.12
CA LEU A 95 5.46 21.38 31.06
C LEU A 95 5.59 20.92 32.52
N ASP A 96 4.88 19.85 32.91
CA ASP A 96 4.96 19.30 34.27
C ASP A 96 6.37 18.81 34.60
N LEU A 97 7.07 18.24 33.61
CA LEU A 97 8.46 17.79 33.78
C LEU A 97 9.45 18.95 33.88
N ILE A 98 9.22 20.05 33.15
CA ILE A 98 10.03 21.28 33.27
C ILE A 98 9.86 21.88 34.66
N GLU A 99 8.62 21.97 35.16
CA GLU A 99 8.35 22.50 36.49
C GLU A 99 8.90 21.58 37.60
N TYR A 100 8.77 20.26 37.42
CA TYR A 100 9.39 19.29 38.32
C TYR A 100 10.92 19.43 38.33
N ALA A 101 11.54 19.61 37.16
CA ALA A 101 12.97 19.85 37.06
C ALA A 101 13.39 21.11 37.80
N LYS A 102 12.68 22.22 37.57
CA LYS A 102 12.91 23.51 38.23
C LYS A 102 12.76 23.42 39.76
N THR A 103 11.66 22.83 40.24
CA THR A 103 11.36 22.67 41.67
C THR A 103 12.41 21.82 42.38
N ASN A 104 13.00 20.83 41.69
CA ASN A 104 14.03 19.95 42.26
C ASN A 104 15.47 20.42 41.95
N GLY A 105 15.65 21.60 41.36
CA GLY A 105 16.97 22.14 41.06
C GLY A 105 17.72 21.45 39.92
N PHE A 106 17.04 20.67 39.07
CA PHE A 106 17.62 20.08 37.87
C PHE A 106 17.72 21.12 36.76
N LYS A 107 18.93 21.28 36.20
CA LYS A 107 19.14 22.10 35.02
C LYS A 107 18.77 21.29 33.77
N VAL A 108 17.72 21.71 33.07
CA VAL A 108 17.28 21.12 31.80
C VAL A 108 17.43 22.14 30.66
N GLY A 109 17.91 21.69 29.50
CA GLY A 109 18.07 22.53 28.31
C GLY A 109 16.80 22.70 27.47
N ALA A 110 15.69 22.06 27.86
CA ALA A 110 14.42 22.16 27.16
C ALA A 110 13.78 23.52 27.44
N THR A 111 13.59 24.34 26.40
CA THR A 111 12.81 25.57 26.47
C THR A 111 11.40 25.34 25.89
N PRO A 112 10.41 26.14 26.29
CA PRO A 112 9.08 26.13 25.66
C PRO A 112 9.12 26.45 24.16
N ASP A 113 10.17 27.14 23.70
CA ASP A 113 10.23 27.79 22.39
C ASP A 113 10.41 26.84 21.20
N LYS A 114 10.81 25.58 21.42
CA LYS A 114 10.88 24.57 20.36
C LYS A 114 9.62 23.70 20.39
N PRO A 115 8.66 23.90 19.47
CA PRO A 115 7.37 23.22 19.56
C PRO A 115 7.45 21.73 19.22
N TYR A 116 8.55 21.23 18.67
CA TYR A 116 8.72 19.83 18.23
C TYR A 116 9.77 19.07 19.06
N SER A 117 9.79 17.75 18.90
CA SER A 117 10.77 16.82 19.48
C SER A 117 11.81 16.42 18.44
N THR A 118 13.06 16.25 18.86
CA THR A 118 14.17 15.85 17.97
C THR A 118 14.88 14.60 18.45
N ASP A 119 15.24 13.72 17.51
CA ASP A 119 16.15 12.59 17.76
C ASP A 119 17.25 12.56 16.70
N ALA A 120 18.49 12.77 17.12
CA ALA A 120 19.64 12.91 16.23
C ALA A 120 20.68 11.83 16.48
N ASN A 121 21.24 11.32 15.39
CA ASN A 121 22.42 10.47 15.41
C ASN A 121 23.29 10.74 14.17
N ILE A 122 24.34 9.94 13.97
CA ILE A 122 25.26 10.19 12.83
C ILE A 122 24.61 9.92 11.46
N MET A 123 23.56 9.12 11.40
CA MET A 123 22.86 8.81 10.15
C MET A 123 21.85 9.88 9.78
N HIS A 124 21.12 10.40 10.77
CA HIS A 124 19.95 11.25 10.54
C HIS A 124 19.60 12.13 11.73
N ILE A 125 18.65 13.02 11.52
CA ILE A 125 17.83 13.64 12.56
C ILE A 125 16.36 13.54 12.17
N SER A 126 15.49 13.31 13.15
CA SER A 126 14.04 13.30 12.99
C SER A 126 13.39 14.41 13.82
N PHE A 127 12.30 14.97 13.30
CA PHE A 127 11.45 15.97 13.93
C PHE A 127 10.01 15.45 13.97
N GLU A 128 9.39 15.51 15.14
CA GLU A 128 7.99 15.06 15.35
C GLU A 128 7.31 15.85 16.46
N SER A 129 5.99 15.67 16.60
CA SER A 129 5.15 16.29 17.64
C SER A 129 4.95 17.81 17.53
N GLY A 130 4.00 18.31 18.33
CA GLY A 130 3.65 19.74 18.39
C GLY A 130 3.05 20.24 17.08
N VAL A 131 3.59 21.33 16.54
CA VAL A 131 3.09 21.93 15.29
C VAL A 131 3.13 20.97 14.09
N LEU A 132 4.05 19.98 14.09
CA LEU A 132 4.15 18.97 13.03
C LEU A 132 3.07 17.88 13.12
N GLU A 133 2.25 17.85 14.17
CA GLU A 133 1.15 16.89 14.28
C GLU A 133 0.01 17.20 13.32
N ASP A 134 -0.17 18.48 12.95
CA ASP A 134 -1.04 18.87 11.86
C ASP A 134 -0.32 18.62 10.52
N PRO A 135 -0.80 17.69 9.67
CA PRO A 135 -0.18 17.42 8.38
C PRO A 135 -0.23 18.59 7.39
N LEU A 136 -1.08 19.59 7.63
CA LEU A 136 -1.18 20.78 6.79
C LEU A 136 -0.15 21.85 7.15
N HIS A 137 0.42 21.81 8.36
CA HIS A 137 1.44 22.77 8.78
C HIS A 137 2.75 22.49 8.02
N PRO A 138 3.22 23.37 7.13
CA PRO A 138 4.39 23.08 6.31
C PRO A 138 5.66 23.01 7.17
N PRO A 139 6.58 22.07 6.87
CA PRO A 139 7.85 21.96 7.60
C PRO A 139 8.90 22.98 7.11
N ILE A 140 8.47 24.07 6.48
CA ILE A 140 9.30 24.87 5.57
C ILE A 140 10.03 25.96 6.36
N ASP A 141 11.35 26.05 6.12
CA ASP A 141 12.27 27.13 6.55
C ASP A 141 12.31 28.30 5.54
N ASP A 142 11.66 28.18 4.38
CA ASP A 142 11.66 29.20 3.33
C ASP A 142 10.47 30.16 3.48
N ILE A 143 10.74 31.33 4.04
CA ILE A 143 10.15 32.55 3.51
C ILE A 143 10.70 32.68 2.09
N PHE A 144 10.06 32.03 1.10
CA PHE A 144 10.29 32.43 -0.27
C PHE A 144 9.91 33.91 -0.34
N GLU A 145 10.86 34.74 -0.78
CA GLU A 145 10.66 36.15 -1.14
C GLU A 145 9.52 36.38 -2.18
N SER A 146 8.80 35.33 -2.57
CA SER A 146 7.73 35.35 -3.57
C SER A 146 6.39 35.92 -3.07
N GLY A 147 6.30 36.40 -1.82
CA GLY A 147 5.11 37.11 -1.34
C GLY A 147 3.83 36.24 -1.32
N VAL A 148 3.98 34.91 -1.33
CA VAL A 148 2.86 33.99 -1.18
C VAL A 148 2.53 33.91 0.30
N LEU A 149 1.53 34.71 0.69
CA LEU A 149 0.74 34.70 1.92
C LEU A 149 1.34 33.84 3.03
N GLU A 150 1.94 34.49 4.03
CA GLU A 150 2.01 33.97 5.40
C GLU A 150 0.63 33.40 5.71
N ASP A 151 0.48 32.07 5.78
CA ASP A 151 -0.73 31.49 6.33
C ASP A 151 -0.70 31.84 7.82
N PRO A 152 -1.54 32.77 8.32
CA PRO A 152 -1.50 33.16 9.72
C PRO A 152 -1.83 31.99 10.66
N LEU A 153 -2.38 30.89 10.14
CA LEU A 153 -2.66 29.67 10.90
C LEU A 153 -1.46 28.71 10.96
N HIS A 154 -0.52 28.79 10.02
CA HIS A 154 0.63 27.88 9.93
C HIS A 154 1.92 28.62 9.55
N PRO A 155 2.48 29.45 10.46
CA PRO A 155 3.76 30.11 10.21
C PRO A 155 4.88 29.07 10.01
N PRO A 156 5.84 29.32 9.11
CA PRO A 156 7.01 28.45 8.94
C PRO A 156 7.77 28.26 10.26
N ILE A 157 8.39 27.09 10.42
CA ILE A 157 9.14 26.76 11.63
C ILE A 157 10.60 27.17 11.39
N ASP A 158 10.99 28.35 11.87
CA ASP A 158 12.35 28.84 11.71
C ASP A 158 13.41 27.90 12.30
N ASP A 159 14.48 27.70 11.55
CA ASP A 159 15.69 26.94 11.91
C ASP A 159 15.39 25.48 12.31
N MET A 160 14.39 24.85 11.68
CA MET A 160 14.07 23.47 11.99
C MET A 160 15.16 22.51 11.49
N TYR A 161 15.61 22.67 10.24
CA TYR A 161 16.57 21.75 9.63
C TYR A 161 18.00 21.99 10.16
N LEU A 162 18.61 20.96 10.75
CA LEU A 162 19.90 21.07 11.45
C LEU A 162 21.06 20.36 10.73
N MET A 163 20.76 19.40 9.85
CA MET A 163 21.77 18.66 9.10
C MET A 163 21.95 19.16 7.67
N THR A 164 20.99 19.91 7.15
CA THR A 164 20.93 20.37 5.76
C THR A 164 20.71 21.88 5.70
N ALA A 165 21.48 22.55 4.85
CA ALA A 165 21.41 24.00 4.65
C ALA A 165 20.07 24.41 4.02
N ASN A 166 19.69 25.67 4.21
CA ASN A 166 18.45 26.20 3.65
C ASN A 166 18.53 26.33 2.13
N PRO A 167 17.40 26.21 1.39
CA PRO A 167 17.39 26.32 -0.06
C PRO A 167 18.03 27.59 -0.63
N SER A 168 17.91 28.72 0.09
CA SER A 168 18.58 29.99 -0.22
C SER A 168 20.12 29.93 -0.12
N GLU A 169 20.67 29.01 0.68
CA GLU A 169 22.10 28.82 0.91
C GLU A 169 22.72 27.74 0.00
N TRP A 170 21.89 27.01 -0.75
CA TRP A 170 22.37 25.93 -1.60
C TRP A 170 23.29 26.46 -2.70
N PRO A 171 24.46 25.80 -2.92
CA PRO A 171 25.37 26.20 -3.98
C PRO A 171 24.72 26.20 -5.37
N ASN A 172 25.09 27.19 -6.18
CA ASN A 172 24.73 27.20 -7.61
C ASN A 172 25.63 26.30 -8.46
N GLU A 173 26.72 25.78 -7.89
CA GLU A 173 27.62 24.84 -8.55
C GLU A 173 27.39 23.42 -8.04
N ALA A 174 27.34 22.46 -8.95
CA ALA A 174 27.20 21.04 -8.61
C ALA A 174 28.55 20.40 -8.23
N GLU A 175 28.51 19.39 -7.37
CA GLU A 175 29.72 18.64 -6.96
C GLU A 175 29.63 17.17 -7.35
N ASP A 176 30.63 16.67 -8.08
CA ASP A 176 30.69 15.28 -8.52
C ASP A 176 31.59 14.49 -7.56
N ILE A 177 31.04 13.41 -7.00
CA ILE A 177 31.74 12.49 -6.12
C ILE A 177 31.74 11.08 -6.72
N LYS A 178 32.78 10.31 -6.41
CA LYS A 178 32.87 8.88 -6.72
C LYS A 178 32.81 8.09 -5.43
N ILE A 179 31.86 7.17 -5.32
CA ILE A 179 31.71 6.28 -4.17
C ILE A 179 32.07 4.86 -4.60
N THR A 180 33.06 4.27 -3.94
CA THR A 180 33.51 2.89 -4.18
C THR A 180 32.88 1.95 -3.17
N PHE A 181 32.40 0.81 -3.65
CA PHE A 181 31.77 -0.24 -2.87
C PHE A 181 32.53 -1.56 -2.97
N GLU A 182 32.56 -2.28 -1.85
CA GLU A 182 33.07 -3.64 -1.74
C GLU A 182 32.02 -4.48 -1.00
N LYS A 183 31.55 -5.56 -1.63
CA LYS A 183 30.49 -6.44 -1.11
C LYS A 183 29.24 -5.67 -0.65
N GLY A 184 28.86 -4.67 -1.44
CA GLY A 184 27.73 -3.77 -1.18
C GLY A 184 27.95 -2.71 -0.09
N LEU A 185 29.11 -2.69 0.57
CA LEU A 185 29.44 -1.72 1.63
C LEU A 185 30.32 -0.59 1.09
N PRO A 186 30.11 0.67 1.51
CA PRO A 186 30.93 1.78 1.07
C PRO A 186 32.35 1.65 1.63
N LYS A 187 33.33 1.73 0.73
CA LYS A 187 34.76 1.57 1.03
C LYS A 187 35.53 2.89 0.94
N ALA A 188 35.16 3.75 0.01
CA ALA A 188 35.77 5.05 -0.18
C ALA A 188 34.81 6.04 -0.83
N VAL A 189 35.03 7.33 -0.56
CA VAL A 189 34.44 8.44 -1.31
C VAL A 189 35.54 9.40 -1.74
N GLU A 190 35.49 9.85 -2.98
CA GLU A 190 36.42 10.82 -3.57
C GLU A 190 35.61 11.96 -4.20
N ASN A 191 35.91 13.21 -3.84
CA ASN A 191 35.38 14.36 -4.55
C ASN A 191 36.24 14.65 -5.79
N LEU A 192 35.61 14.64 -6.96
CA LEU A 192 36.33 14.68 -8.23
C LEU A 192 36.90 16.07 -8.55
N TYR A 193 36.40 17.12 -7.90
CA TYR A 193 36.91 18.49 -8.01
C TYR A 193 38.01 18.76 -6.99
N THR A 194 37.72 18.57 -5.70
CA THR A 194 38.65 18.90 -4.61
C THR A 194 39.73 17.84 -4.38
N LYS A 195 39.58 16.65 -4.98
CA LYS A 195 40.45 15.47 -4.80
C LYS A 195 40.53 14.95 -3.36
N VAL A 196 39.66 15.42 -2.47
CA VAL A 196 39.53 14.88 -1.11
C VAL A 196 39.03 13.43 -1.21
N LYS A 197 39.80 12.50 -0.63
CA LYS A 197 39.48 11.08 -0.55
C LYS A 197 39.33 10.66 0.92
N VAL A 198 38.25 9.95 1.23
CA VAL A 198 37.92 9.46 2.57
C VAL A 198 37.62 7.97 2.52
N GLU A 199 38.25 7.18 3.39
CA GLU A 199 38.18 5.71 3.37
C GLU A 199 37.73 5.10 4.71
N LYS A 200 37.80 5.85 5.81
CA LYS A 200 37.38 5.32 7.11
C LYS A 200 35.85 5.28 7.19
N PRO A 201 35.24 4.16 7.64
CA PRO A 201 33.79 3.98 7.60
C PRO A 201 32.99 5.14 8.20
N VAL A 202 33.35 5.66 9.37
CA VAL A 202 32.61 6.78 9.99
C VAL A 202 32.83 8.09 9.25
N GLU A 203 34.07 8.35 8.84
CA GLU A 203 34.44 9.58 8.15
C GLU A 203 33.73 9.68 6.79
N ILE A 204 33.50 8.55 6.10
CA ILE A 204 32.71 8.50 4.87
C ILE A 204 31.30 9.07 5.11
N LEU A 205 30.57 8.56 6.10
CA LEU A 205 29.22 9.02 6.40
C LEU A 205 29.20 10.49 6.84
N GLN A 206 30.16 10.93 7.66
CA GLN A 206 30.26 12.33 8.08
C GLN A 206 30.56 13.26 6.91
N TYR A 207 31.47 12.86 6.03
CA TYR A 207 31.81 13.62 4.83
C TYR A 207 30.61 13.73 3.89
N LEU A 208 29.89 12.63 3.68
CA LEU A 208 28.67 12.62 2.88
C LEU A 208 27.53 13.40 3.54
N ASN A 209 27.41 13.40 4.87
CA ASN A 209 26.48 14.29 5.58
C ASN A 209 26.82 15.75 5.37
N LYS A 210 28.11 16.12 5.41
CA LYS A 210 28.56 17.49 5.15
C LYS A 210 28.23 17.92 3.73
N LEU A 211 28.55 17.09 2.73
CA LEU A 211 28.27 17.40 1.32
C LEU A 211 26.78 17.40 1.02
N GLY A 212 26.05 16.38 1.46
CA GLY A 212 24.60 16.30 1.29
C GLY A 212 23.88 17.44 2.02
N GLY A 213 24.34 17.77 3.22
CA GLY A 213 23.85 18.90 4.00
C GLY A 213 24.01 20.23 3.28
N LYS A 214 25.21 20.50 2.76
CA LYS A 214 25.51 21.69 1.94
C LYS A 214 24.56 21.83 0.73
N HIS A 215 24.17 20.71 0.12
CA HIS A 215 23.28 20.68 -1.04
C HIS A 215 21.80 20.41 -0.70
N GLY A 216 21.39 20.39 0.58
CA GLY A 216 19.98 20.15 0.95
C GLY A 216 19.44 18.74 0.72
N ILE A 217 20.32 17.75 0.54
CA ILE A 217 19.94 16.38 0.15
C ILE A 217 19.38 15.63 1.36
N GLY A 218 18.33 14.84 1.15
CA GLY A 218 17.84 13.88 2.14
C GLY A 218 16.83 14.41 3.14
N ARG A 219 16.20 15.56 2.86
CA ARG A 219 14.98 16.01 3.55
C ARG A 219 13.78 15.19 3.07
N ILE A 220 13.01 14.62 4.01
CA ILE A 220 11.70 13.99 3.72
C ILE A 220 10.68 14.42 4.77
N ASP A 221 9.42 14.59 4.34
CA ASP A 221 8.24 14.77 5.18
C ASP A 221 7.24 13.66 4.85
N ILE A 222 6.93 12.83 5.83
CA ILE A 222 6.13 11.61 5.64
C ILE A 222 5.05 11.49 6.71
N VAL A 223 3.93 10.88 6.32
CA VAL A 223 3.02 10.22 7.27
C VAL A 223 3.32 8.74 7.21
N GLU A 224 3.73 8.17 8.35
CA GLU A 224 4.12 6.78 8.50
C GLU A 224 3.18 6.00 9.41
N ASP A 225 3.10 4.67 9.21
CA ASP A 225 2.35 3.77 10.07
C ASP A 225 3.22 3.27 11.23
N ARG A 226 2.89 3.68 12.47
CA ARG A 226 3.56 3.14 13.66
C ARG A 226 3.14 1.69 13.87
N TYR A 227 4.04 0.90 14.46
CA TYR A 227 3.79 -0.52 14.70
C TYR A 227 2.58 -0.75 15.64
N ILE A 228 2.32 0.20 16.53
CA ILE A 228 1.18 0.18 17.45
C ILE A 228 -0.15 0.59 16.80
N GLY A 229 -0.20 0.76 15.47
CA GLY A 229 -1.44 0.96 14.70
C GLY A 229 -1.89 2.40 14.51
N MET A 230 -1.07 3.39 14.90
CA MET A 230 -1.37 4.81 14.67
C MET A 230 -0.53 5.38 13.53
N LYS A 231 -1.11 6.33 12.78
CA LYS A 231 -0.33 7.16 11.87
C LYS A 231 0.40 8.25 12.63
N SER A 232 1.57 8.63 12.13
CA SER A 232 2.37 9.74 12.64
C SER A 232 2.98 10.50 11.49
N ARG A 233 2.94 11.82 11.55
CA ARG A 233 3.79 12.64 10.69
C ARG A 233 5.18 12.75 11.29
N GLY A 234 6.20 12.72 10.44
CA GLY A 234 7.59 12.89 10.83
C GLY A 234 8.38 13.52 9.69
N VAL A 235 9.26 14.45 10.05
CA VAL A 235 10.19 15.10 9.12
C VAL A 235 11.59 14.59 9.43
N TYR A 236 12.39 14.27 8.41
CA TYR A 236 13.70 13.65 8.58
C TYR A 236 14.74 14.29 7.68
N GLU A 237 15.97 14.41 8.18
CA GLU A 237 17.16 14.75 7.40
C GLU A 237 18.14 13.58 7.45
N THR A 238 18.43 12.98 6.29
CA THR A 238 19.32 11.81 6.17
C THR A 238 20.39 11.97 5.06
N PRO A 239 21.14 13.09 5.02
CA PRO A 239 21.90 13.51 3.83
C PRO A 239 22.86 12.45 3.29
N GLY A 240 23.79 11.98 4.12
CA GLY A 240 24.81 11.03 3.68
C GLY A 240 24.24 9.65 3.37
N ALA A 241 23.23 9.21 4.12
CA ALA A 241 22.60 7.92 3.86
C ALA A 241 21.72 7.95 2.59
N THR A 242 21.07 9.08 2.26
CA THR A 242 20.35 9.26 1.00
C THR A 242 21.31 9.18 -0.19
N ILE A 243 22.48 9.81 -0.12
CA ILE A 243 23.50 9.70 -1.17
C ILE A 243 23.99 8.26 -1.33
N LEU A 244 24.31 7.57 -0.23
CA LEU A 244 24.73 6.18 -0.24
C LEU A 244 23.64 5.25 -0.79
N TRP A 245 22.39 5.48 -0.40
CA TRP A 245 21.21 4.75 -0.90
C TRP A 245 21.12 4.85 -2.42
N THR A 246 21.13 6.08 -2.95
CA THR A 246 21.09 6.34 -4.39
C THR A 246 22.23 5.62 -5.12
N ALA A 247 23.44 5.64 -4.56
CA ALA A 247 24.61 4.96 -5.13
C ALA A 247 24.47 3.44 -5.14
N ILE A 248 24.11 2.82 -4.02
CA ILE A 248 24.12 1.35 -3.92
C ILE A 248 22.97 0.74 -4.72
N ARG A 249 21.79 1.37 -4.76
CA ARG A 249 20.69 0.94 -5.63
C ARG A 249 21.10 0.93 -7.10
N ASP A 250 21.87 1.91 -7.51
CA ASP A 250 22.34 2.01 -8.89
C ASP A 250 23.37 0.95 -9.24
N LEU A 251 24.37 0.74 -8.37
CA LEU A 251 25.42 -0.25 -8.61
C LEU A 251 24.87 -1.68 -8.69
N GLU A 252 23.87 -2.01 -7.88
CA GLU A 252 23.23 -3.33 -7.88
C GLU A 252 22.62 -3.69 -9.22
N LEU A 253 22.13 -2.72 -10.00
CA LEU A 253 21.57 -2.98 -11.34
C LEU A 253 22.62 -3.48 -12.33
N LEU A 254 23.90 -3.18 -12.11
CA LEU A 254 25.01 -3.72 -12.91
C LEU A 254 25.51 -5.07 -12.42
N CYS A 255 25.28 -5.42 -11.16
CA CYS A 255 25.91 -6.57 -10.50
C CYS A 255 24.96 -7.74 -10.27
N LEU A 256 23.66 -7.50 -10.14
CA LEU A 256 22.68 -8.53 -9.77
C LEU A 256 21.93 -9.05 -10.99
N ASP A 257 21.77 -10.37 -11.04
CA ASP A 257 20.85 -11.02 -11.98
C ASP A 257 19.43 -10.47 -11.78
N ARG A 258 18.65 -10.43 -12.88
CA ARG A 258 17.30 -9.87 -12.91
C ARG A 258 16.35 -10.54 -11.90
N GLU A 259 16.36 -11.87 -11.80
CA GLU A 259 15.46 -12.59 -10.89
C GLU A 259 15.96 -12.55 -9.44
N VAL A 260 17.28 -12.58 -9.23
CA VAL A 260 17.88 -12.36 -7.90
C VAL A 260 17.48 -10.99 -7.36
N ASN A 261 17.59 -9.93 -8.18
CA ASN A 261 17.24 -8.57 -7.76
C ASN A 261 15.76 -8.46 -7.36
N LYS A 262 14.84 -9.12 -8.09
CA LYS A 262 13.40 -9.15 -7.75
C LYS A 262 13.13 -9.84 -6.41
N ILE A 263 13.74 -11.01 -6.17
CA ILE A 263 13.55 -11.76 -4.91
C ILE A 263 14.11 -10.95 -3.74
N ARG A 264 15.32 -10.43 -3.92
CA ARG A 264 16.00 -9.60 -2.94
C ARG A 264 15.18 -8.35 -2.59
N ALA A 265 14.54 -7.71 -3.56
CA ALA A 265 13.70 -6.53 -3.31
C ALA A 265 12.49 -6.83 -2.41
N LYS A 266 11.83 -7.98 -2.60
CA LYS A 266 10.74 -8.45 -1.71
C LYS A 266 11.25 -8.69 -0.29
N LEU A 267 12.39 -9.36 -0.16
CA LEU A 267 13.00 -9.66 1.13
C LEU A 267 13.47 -8.39 1.86
N ALA A 268 13.96 -7.40 1.10
CA ALA A 268 14.40 -6.11 1.63
C ALA A 268 13.25 -5.31 2.27
N GLN A 269 12.05 -5.37 1.68
CA GLN A 269 10.85 -4.75 2.24
C GLN A 269 10.50 -5.35 3.60
N GLU A 270 10.41 -6.68 3.69
CA GLU A 270 10.16 -7.39 4.95
C GLU A 270 11.24 -7.10 5.99
N PHE A 271 12.52 -7.06 5.58
CA PHE A 271 13.62 -6.67 6.45
C PHE A 271 13.43 -5.26 7.02
N ALA A 272 13.07 -4.28 6.18
CA ALA A 272 12.83 -2.90 6.62
C ALA A 272 11.71 -2.84 7.68
N GLU A 273 10.65 -3.61 7.51
CA GLU A 273 9.57 -3.74 8.48
C GLU A 273 10.05 -4.33 9.81
N LYS A 274 10.82 -5.45 9.79
CA LYS A 274 11.37 -6.03 11.03
C LYS A 274 12.25 -5.04 11.79
N VAL A 275 13.08 -4.27 11.08
CA VAL A 275 13.88 -3.21 11.70
C VAL A 275 12.99 -2.11 12.30
N TYR A 276 11.98 -1.65 11.55
CA TYR A 276 11.05 -0.61 12.03
C TYR A 276 10.26 -1.06 13.28
N TYR A 277 9.82 -2.33 13.33
CA TYR A 277 9.06 -2.95 14.42
C TYR A 277 9.90 -3.31 15.65
N GLY A 278 11.24 -3.13 15.60
CA GLY A 278 12.11 -3.46 16.73
C GLY A 278 12.55 -4.93 16.80
N LEU A 279 12.32 -5.69 15.73
CA LEU A 279 12.65 -7.10 15.61
C LEU A 279 14.06 -7.28 14.99
N TRP A 280 15.03 -6.43 15.34
CA TRP A 280 16.39 -6.57 14.81
C TRP A 280 17.02 -7.90 15.25
N TYR A 281 16.84 -8.30 16.51
CA TYR A 281 17.41 -9.54 17.06
C TYR A 281 16.45 -10.73 16.99
N SER A 282 15.46 -10.70 16.10
CA SER A 282 14.58 -11.85 15.88
C SER A 282 15.17 -12.87 14.90
N PRO A 283 14.83 -14.17 15.01
CA PRO A 283 15.34 -15.20 14.12
C PRO A 283 15.05 -14.94 12.64
N GLU A 284 13.85 -14.44 12.32
CA GLU A 284 13.47 -14.12 10.95
C GLU A 284 14.28 -12.93 10.39
N CYS A 285 14.63 -11.95 11.22
CA CYS A 285 15.46 -10.83 10.79
C CYS A 285 16.92 -11.24 10.60
N ASP A 286 17.44 -12.16 11.42
CA ASP A 286 18.75 -12.79 11.22
C ASP A 286 18.80 -13.57 9.89
N TYR A 287 17.78 -14.38 9.61
CA TYR A 287 17.66 -15.12 8.35
C TYR A 287 17.62 -14.17 7.15
N MET A 288 16.78 -13.13 7.19
CA MET A 288 16.69 -12.11 6.14
C MET A 288 18.04 -11.43 5.90
N ARG A 289 18.75 -11.01 6.97
CA ARG A 289 20.09 -10.41 6.85
C ARG A 289 21.09 -11.36 6.22
N ALA A 290 21.05 -12.66 6.53
CA ALA A 290 21.95 -13.64 5.94
C ALA A 290 21.73 -13.77 4.43
N CYS A 291 20.47 -13.90 3.99
CA CYS A 291 20.10 -13.96 2.58
C CYS A 291 20.43 -12.66 1.83
N LEU A 292 20.13 -11.50 2.42
CA LEU A 292 20.43 -10.20 1.83
C LEU A 292 21.94 -9.98 1.73
N LYS A 293 22.73 -10.37 2.74
CA LYS A 293 24.19 -10.34 2.69
C LYS A 293 24.76 -11.17 1.54
N LEU A 294 24.18 -12.35 1.27
CA LEU A 294 24.60 -13.20 0.16
C LEU A 294 24.45 -12.48 -1.19
N SER A 295 23.34 -11.76 -1.38
CA SER A 295 23.10 -10.99 -2.61
C SER A 295 24.18 -9.92 -2.86
N GLN A 296 24.82 -9.42 -1.81
CA GLN A 296 25.77 -8.30 -1.90
C GLN A 296 27.21 -8.75 -2.21
N THR A 297 27.49 -10.04 -2.20
CA THR A 297 28.86 -10.59 -2.33
C THR A 297 29.58 -10.16 -3.62
N LEU A 298 28.85 -9.99 -4.72
CA LEU A 298 29.40 -9.59 -6.02
C LEU A 298 29.23 -8.10 -6.33
N VAL A 299 28.61 -7.33 -5.43
CA VAL A 299 28.37 -5.89 -5.62
C VAL A 299 29.65 -5.12 -5.29
N ASN A 300 30.56 -5.06 -6.28
CA ASN A 300 31.87 -4.44 -6.17
C ASN A 300 32.07 -3.47 -7.35
N GLY A 301 32.47 -2.23 -7.07
CA GLY A 301 32.60 -1.22 -8.10
C GLY A 301 32.56 0.20 -7.57
N PHE A 302 32.21 1.15 -8.43
CA PHE A 302 31.99 2.52 -8.02
C PHE A 302 30.85 3.17 -8.80
N VAL A 303 30.29 4.22 -8.20
CA VAL A 303 29.27 5.08 -8.81
C VAL A 303 29.73 6.54 -8.71
N ILE A 304 29.58 7.28 -9.80
CA ILE A 304 29.81 8.73 -9.85
C ILE A 304 28.45 9.41 -9.71
N ILE A 305 28.34 10.30 -8.72
CA ILE A 305 27.11 11.01 -8.35
C ILE A 305 27.37 12.50 -8.35
N ARG A 306 26.45 13.25 -8.95
CA ARG A 306 26.38 14.70 -8.90
C ARG A 306 25.45 15.15 -7.79
N LEU A 307 25.95 15.92 -6.85
CA LEU A 307 25.18 16.55 -5.78
C LEU A 307 24.79 17.96 -6.22
N PHE A 308 23.49 18.24 -6.24
CA PHE A 308 22.98 19.55 -6.65
C PHE A 308 21.56 19.80 -6.14
N LYS A 309 21.35 20.90 -5.43
CA LYS A 309 20.03 21.47 -5.05
C LYS A 309 18.97 20.42 -4.67
N GLY A 310 19.15 19.81 -3.51
CA GLY A 310 18.28 18.80 -2.93
C GLY A 310 18.45 17.39 -3.50
N ASN A 311 19.24 17.22 -4.58
CA ASN A 311 19.26 15.99 -5.36
C ASN A 311 20.65 15.37 -5.51
N ALA A 312 20.66 14.04 -5.67
CA ALA A 312 21.83 13.24 -6.00
C ALA A 312 21.58 12.51 -7.34
N PHE A 313 22.25 12.96 -8.41
CA PHE A 313 22.06 12.44 -9.77
C PHE A 313 23.16 11.45 -10.14
N ILE A 314 22.81 10.27 -10.63
CA ILE A 314 23.80 9.33 -11.15
C ILE A 314 24.40 9.87 -12.46
N ARG A 315 25.75 9.89 -12.53
CA ARG A 315 26.50 10.31 -13.71
C ARG A 315 27.16 9.14 -14.44
N GLY A 316 27.49 8.08 -13.72
CA GLY A 316 28.14 6.91 -14.27
C GLY A 316 28.40 5.87 -13.20
N ARG A 317 28.72 4.66 -13.62
CA ARG A 317 28.96 3.53 -12.74
C ARG A 317 29.87 2.53 -13.42
N LYS A 318 30.62 1.77 -12.63
CA LYS A 318 31.45 0.66 -13.12
C LYS A 318 31.45 -0.43 -12.06
N ALA A 319 31.11 -1.64 -12.46
CA ALA A 319 31.25 -2.83 -11.63
C ALA A 319 32.49 -3.63 -12.04
N VAL A 320 33.14 -4.27 -11.06
CA VAL A 320 34.19 -5.26 -11.34
C VAL A 320 33.58 -6.52 -11.96
N ASN A 321 32.42 -6.92 -11.41
CA ASN A 321 31.66 -8.08 -11.86
C ASN A 321 30.36 -7.58 -12.51
N SER A 322 30.48 -6.92 -13.67
CA SER A 322 29.29 -6.40 -14.37
C SER A 322 28.60 -7.50 -15.17
N LEU A 323 27.27 -7.55 -15.04
CA LEU A 323 26.39 -8.32 -15.92
C LEU A 323 25.92 -7.52 -17.14
N TYR A 324 26.28 -6.23 -17.21
CA TYR A 324 26.01 -5.40 -18.37
C TYR A 324 27.06 -5.65 -19.44
N ASP A 325 26.63 -6.09 -20.61
CA ASP A 325 27.48 -6.29 -21.77
C ASP A 325 27.11 -5.28 -22.86
N GLN A 326 28.02 -4.31 -23.10
CA GLN A 326 27.80 -3.24 -24.07
C GLN A 326 27.71 -3.76 -25.52
N GLN A 327 28.42 -4.85 -25.86
CA GLN A 327 28.37 -5.41 -27.21
C GLN A 327 27.06 -6.14 -27.44
N LEU A 328 26.59 -6.90 -26.45
CA LEU A 328 25.33 -7.65 -26.53
C LEU A 328 24.08 -6.75 -26.70
N VAL A 329 24.07 -5.58 -26.06
CA VAL A 329 22.93 -4.64 -26.10
C VAL A 329 23.06 -3.55 -27.16
N SER A 330 24.15 -3.54 -27.93
CA SER A 330 24.38 -2.52 -28.95
C SER A 330 23.31 -2.56 -30.03
N MET A 331 22.88 -1.38 -30.48
CA MET A 331 22.02 -1.25 -31.67
C MET A 331 22.84 -1.07 -32.95
N ASP A 332 24.12 -0.72 -32.81
CA ASP A 332 25.04 -0.48 -33.93
C ASP A 332 25.74 -1.78 -34.38
N ILE A 333 25.83 -2.76 -33.48
CA ILE A 333 26.51 -4.04 -33.69
C ILE A 333 25.57 -5.15 -33.24
N GLN A 334 25.40 -6.21 -34.04
CA GLN A 334 24.52 -7.32 -33.68
C GLN A 334 24.96 -8.05 -32.39
N GLY A 335 26.27 -8.09 -32.13
CA GLY A 335 26.86 -8.85 -31.02
C GLY A 335 26.56 -10.34 -31.10
N ASP A 336 26.57 -11.02 -29.96
CA ASP A 336 26.30 -12.45 -29.82
C ASP A 336 24.80 -12.78 -29.64
N PHE A 337 23.90 -11.84 -29.96
CA PHE A 337 22.45 -12.06 -29.88
C PHE A 337 21.89 -12.54 -31.22
N THR A 338 21.08 -13.60 -31.20
CA THR A 338 20.36 -14.13 -32.37
C THR A 338 18.92 -13.61 -32.39
N PRO A 339 18.55 -12.64 -33.25
CA PRO A 339 17.24 -12.00 -33.20
C PRO A 339 16.05 -12.96 -33.39
N SER A 340 16.22 -14.00 -34.22
CA SER A 340 15.16 -14.99 -34.48
C SER A 340 14.72 -15.78 -33.24
N ASN A 341 15.54 -15.84 -32.19
CA ASN A 341 15.15 -16.48 -30.93
C ASN A 341 14.02 -15.72 -30.21
N ALA A 342 13.91 -14.41 -30.44
CA ALA A 342 12.87 -13.58 -29.84
C ALA A 342 11.46 -13.99 -30.28
N ASP A 343 11.29 -14.46 -31.53
CA ASP A 343 9.99 -14.90 -32.05
C ASP A 343 9.41 -16.06 -31.22
N GLY A 344 10.22 -17.08 -30.95
CA GLY A 344 9.82 -18.22 -30.13
C GLY A 344 9.51 -17.81 -28.69
N PHE A 345 10.34 -16.94 -28.11
CA PHE A 345 10.15 -16.42 -26.75
C PHE A 345 8.84 -15.62 -26.62
N ILE A 346 8.57 -14.71 -27.56
CA ILE A 346 7.36 -13.89 -27.57
C ILE A 346 6.12 -14.77 -27.77
N LYS A 347 6.13 -15.65 -28.77
CA LYS A 347 5.00 -16.56 -29.05
C LYS A 347 4.65 -17.39 -27.81
N THR A 348 5.65 -17.96 -27.15
CA THR A 348 5.46 -18.77 -25.93
C THR A 348 4.94 -17.92 -24.77
N SER A 349 5.54 -16.75 -24.53
CA SER A 349 5.13 -15.86 -23.44
C SER A 349 3.72 -15.28 -23.63
N ALA A 350 3.31 -15.08 -24.89
CA ALA A 350 2.01 -14.52 -25.25
C ALA A 350 0.85 -15.50 -25.04
N ILE A 351 1.08 -16.82 -24.98
CA ILE A 351 0.02 -17.84 -24.84
C ILE A 351 -0.95 -17.49 -23.71
N ARG A 352 -0.41 -17.21 -22.51
CA ARG A 352 -1.24 -16.87 -21.34
C ARG A 352 -2.00 -15.55 -21.50
N LEU A 353 -1.41 -14.58 -22.21
CA LEU A 353 -2.02 -13.26 -22.42
C LEU A 353 -3.17 -13.35 -23.41
N THR A 354 -2.98 -14.10 -24.50
CA THR A 354 -4.01 -14.38 -25.50
C THR A 354 -5.17 -15.15 -24.89
N ALA A 355 -4.90 -16.17 -24.08
CA ALA A 355 -5.94 -16.94 -23.38
C ALA A 355 -6.79 -16.05 -22.47
N PHE A 356 -6.15 -15.20 -21.65
CA PHE A 356 -6.87 -14.26 -20.77
C PHE A 356 -7.74 -13.28 -21.57
N ASN A 357 -7.21 -12.70 -22.65
CA ASN A 357 -7.97 -11.77 -23.51
C ASN A 357 -9.18 -12.44 -24.17
N ASN A 358 -9.04 -13.69 -24.58
CA ASN A 358 -10.14 -14.44 -25.19
C ASN A 358 -11.29 -14.65 -24.20
N ILE A 359 -10.98 -15.01 -22.94
CA ILE A 359 -11.99 -15.11 -21.87
C ILE A 359 -12.64 -13.75 -21.64
N TYR A 360 -11.85 -12.69 -21.48
CA TYR A 360 -12.36 -11.33 -21.25
C TYR A 360 -13.34 -10.88 -22.34
N LYS A 361 -13.00 -11.11 -23.62
CA LYS A 361 -13.89 -10.82 -24.76
C LYS A 361 -15.18 -11.64 -24.71
N GLN A 362 -15.09 -12.94 -24.42
CA GLN A 362 -16.27 -13.79 -24.29
C GLN A 362 -17.16 -13.34 -23.13
N THR A 363 -16.59 -12.93 -22.00
CA THR A 363 -17.32 -12.40 -20.85
C THR A 363 -18.06 -11.11 -21.23
N ILE A 364 -17.39 -10.17 -21.91
CA ILE A 364 -18.04 -8.93 -22.39
C ILE A 364 -19.17 -9.24 -23.35
N ILE A 365 -18.94 -10.11 -24.34
CA ILE A 365 -19.98 -10.54 -25.28
C ILE A 365 -21.15 -11.18 -24.52
N GLY A 366 -20.86 -12.02 -23.52
CA GLY A 366 -21.86 -12.63 -22.65
C GLY A 366 -22.68 -11.60 -21.87
N ILE A 367 -22.04 -10.58 -21.29
CA ILE A 367 -22.71 -9.48 -20.58
C ILE A 367 -23.59 -8.68 -21.52
N ILE A 368 -23.09 -8.33 -22.71
CA ILE A 368 -23.85 -7.61 -23.74
C ILE A 368 -25.08 -8.43 -24.14
N LEU A 369 -24.92 -9.72 -24.43
CA LEU A 369 -26.03 -10.62 -24.76
C LEU A 369 -27.05 -10.72 -23.62
N ALA A 370 -26.59 -10.83 -22.37
CA ALA A 370 -27.47 -10.86 -21.19
C ALA A 370 -28.27 -9.55 -21.06
N LEU A 371 -27.64 -8.38 -21.24
CA LEU A 371 -28.32 -7.09 -21.24
C LEU A 371 -29.37 -6.99 -22.34
N PHE A 372 -29.08 -7.43 -23.57
CA PHE A 372 -30.05 -7.49 -24.65
C PHE A 372 -31.23 -8.40 -24.33
N ILE A 373 -30.98 -9.58 -23.73
CA ILE A 373 -32.03 -10.50 -23.30
C ILE A 373 -32.89 -9.85 -22.21
N CYS A 374 -32.29 -9.25 -21.18
CA CYS A 374 -32.99 -8.54 -20.11
C CYS A 374 -33.84 -7.37 -20.64
N MET A 375 -33.30 -6.57 -21.56
CA MET A 375 -34.06 -5.51 -22.23
C MET A 375 -35.26 -6.09 -22.99
N GLY A 376 -35.07 -7.19 -23.73
CA GLY A 376 -36.15 -7.89 -24.43
C GLY A 376 -37.28 -8.34 -23.48
N TYR A 377 -36.93 -8.92 -22.33
CA TYR A 377 -37.92 -9.29 -21.30
C TYR A 377 -38.63 -8.07 -20.71
N ALA A 378 -37.91 -6.98 -20.43
CA ALA A 378 -38.48 -5.73 -19.94
C ALA A 378 -39.49 -5.14 -20.95
N PHE A 379 -39.13 -5.06 -22.24
CA PHE A 379 -40.03 -4.61 -23.30
C PHE A 379 -41.28 -5.47 -23.43
N ARG A 380 -41.14 -6.81 -23.32
CA ARG A 380 -42.27 -7.74 -23.35
C ARG A 380 -43.20 -7.52 -22.15
N SER A 381 -42.64 -7.31 -20.96
CA SER A 381 -43.40 -6.98 -19.75
C SER A 381 -44.15 -5.65 -19.88
N LEU A 382 -43.48 -4.59 -20.34
CA LEU A 382 -44.12 -3.29 -20.62
C LEU A 382 -45.26 -3.43 -21.62
N ARG A 383 -45.07 -4.19 -22.70
CA ARG A 383 -46.13 -4.47 -23.68
C ARG A 383 -47.33 -5.18 -23.03
N TYR A 384 -47.12 -6.19 -22.20
CA TYR A 384 -48.22 -6.86 -21.47
C TYR A 384 -48.96 -5.90 -20.53
N THR A 385 -48.24 -5.06 -19.80
CA THR A 385 -48.83 -4.03 -18.92
C THR A 385 -49.64 -3.02 -19.72
N PHE A 386 -49.13 -2.55 -20.85
CA PHE A 386 -49.84 -1.65 -21.76
C PHE A 386 -51.15 -2.27 -22.29
N TRP A 387 -51.12 -3.53 -22.74
CA TRP A 387 -52.33 -4.23 -23.19
C TRP A 387 -53.35 -4.43 -22.08
N ARG A 388 -52.92 -4.72 -20.84
CA ARG A 388 -53.82 -4.79 -19.68
C ARG A 388 -54.48 -3.44 -19.39
N LEU A 389 -53.72 -2.35 -19.43
CA LEU A 389 -54.25 -0.99 -19.26
C LEU A 389 -55.22 -0.62 -20.38
N ALA A 390 -54.92 -0.97 -21.63
CA ALA A 390 -55.80 -0.73 -22.77
C ALA A 390 -57.12 -1.51 -22.65
N LEU A 391 -57.07 -2.79 -22.26
CA LEU A 391 -58.26 -3.61 -22.01
C LEU A 391 -59.09 -3.07 -20.84
N ALA A 392 -58.44 -2.61 -19.76
CA ALA A 392 -59.13 -1.97 -18.64
C ALA A 392 -59.84 -0.68 -19.09
N LEU A 393 -59.19 0.14 -19.93
CA LEU A 393 -59.78 1.35 -20.50
C LEU A 393 -61.00 1.02 -21.38
N ILE A 394 -60.90 0.01 -22.25
CA ILE A 394 -62.02 -0.47 -23.07
C ILE A 394 -63.17 -0.95 -22.19
N ALA A 395 -62.90 -1.72 -21.14
CA ALA A 395 -63.91 -2.15 -20.19
C ALA A 395 -64.60 -0.95 -19.50
N CYS A 396 -63.84 0.07 -19.09
CA CYS A 396 -64.41 1.32 -18.54
C CYS A 396 -65.30 2.05 -19.55
N ILE A 397 -64.90 2.11 -20.83
CA ILE A 397 -65.70 2.72 -21.91
C ILE A 397 -67.00 1.93 -22.13
N ILE A 398 -66.93 0.60 -22.16
CA ILE A 398 -68.10 -0.27 -22.30
C ILE A 398 -69.05 -0.08 -21.10
N ILE A 399 -68.54 -0.11 -19.87
CA ILE A 399 -69.31 0.14 -18.65
C ILE A 399 -69.98 1.52 -18.71
N TYR A 400 -69.25 2.56 -19.13
CA TYR A 400 -69.79 3.90 -19.29
C TYR A 400 -70.88 3.98 -20.38
N TYR A 401 -70.71 3.28 -21.49
CA TYR A 401 -71.71 3.17 -22.54
C TYR A 401 -72.98 2.49 -22.03
N PHE A 402 -72.87 1.35 -21.36
CA PHE A 402 -74.01 0.67 -20.74
C PHE A 402 -74.69 1.55 -19.69
N TYR A 403 -73.93 2.26 -18.86
CA TYR A 403 -74.46 3.25 -17.93
C TYR A 403 -75.26 4.34 -18.65
N ARG A 404 -74.76 4.87 -19.78
CA ARG A 404 -75.47 5.88 -20.59
C ARG A 404 -76.76 5.34 -21.20
N VAL A 405 -76.73 4.14 -21.78
CA VAL A 405 -77.91 3.48 -22.37
C VAL A 405 -78.94 3.19 -21.28
N PHE A 406 -78.51 2.63 -20.15
CA PHE A 406 -79.38 2.35 -19.00
C PHE A 406 -80.01 3.63 -18.45
N ASN A 407 -79.23 4.70 -18.31
CA ASN A 407 -79.73 6.00 -17.86
C ASN A 407 -80.71 6.63 -18.87
N ALA A 408 -80.47 6.46 -20.18
CA ALA A 408 -81.42 6.89 -21.21
C ALA A 408 -82.72 6.07 -21.17
N TYR A 409 -82.63 4.75 -20.98
CA TYR A 409 -83.79 3.88 -20.78
C TYR A 409 -84.56 4.24 -19.50
N TYR A 410 -83.85 4.46 -18.39
CA TYR A 410 -84.43 4.90 -17.12
C TYR A 410 -85.17 6.24 -17.27
N LYS A 411 -84.57 7.22 -17.96
CA LYS A 411 -85.24 8.49 -18.29
C LYS A 411 -86.47 8.30 -19.18
N LYS A 412 -86.41 7.40 -20.17
CA LYS A 412 -87.55 7.09 -21.06
C LYS A 412 -88.67 6.39 -20.31
N MET A 413 -88.35 5.44 -19.42
CA MET A 413 -89.30 4.78 -18.53
C MET A 413 -89.96 5.78 -17.57
N ASN A 414 -89.20 6.70 -16.98
CA ASN A 414 -89.78 7.80 -16.18
C ASN A 414 -90.69 8.72 -17.02
N LYS A 415 -90.37 8.95 -18.30
CA LYS A 415 -91.20 9.76 -19.20
C LYS A 415 -92.49 9.03 -19.59
N ILE A 416 -92.44 7.71 -19.80
CA ILE A 416 -93.61 6.84 -20.05
C ILE A 416 -94.47 6.77 -18.78
N HIS A 417 -93.87 6.60 -17.61
CA HIS A 417 -94.59 6.62 -16.32
C HIS A 417 -95.32 7.95 -16.11
N ASN A 418 -94.68 9.08 -16.43
CA ASN A 418 -95.31 10.41 -16.39
C ASN A 418 -96.35 10.65 -17.50
N GLN A 419 -96.29 9.96 -18.65
CA GLN A 419 -97.32 10.05 -19.70
C GLN A 419 -98.54 9.15 -19.44
N PHE A 420 -98.37 7.98 -18.82
CA PHE A 420 -99.49 7.15 -18.36
C PHE A 420 -100.17 7.74 -17.12
N GLY A 421 -99.45 8.51 -16.29
CA GLY A 421 -100.02 9.23 -15.14
C GLY A 421 -100.96 10.39 -15.49
N ILE A 422 -100.93 10.92 -16.72
CA ILE A 422 -101.75 12.07 -17.13
C ILE A 422 -103.03 11.65 -17.89
N TYR A 423 -103.12 10.40 -18.39
CA TYR A 423 -104.30 9.91 -19.12
C TYR A 423 -105.38 9.24 -18.26
N TYR A 424 -105.09 8.90 -17.00
CA TYR A 424 -106.05 8.25 -16.09
C TYR A 424 -106.59 9.13 -14.95
N MET A 425 -106.09 10.37 -14.79
CA MET A 425 -106.58 11.29 -13.74
C MET A 425 -107.71 12.24 -14.19
N ASN A 426 -108.21 12.14 -15.43
CA ASN A 426 -109.23 13.08 -15.97
C ASN A 426 -110.55 12.43 -16.46
N ALA A 427 -110.83 11.17 -16.09
CA ALA A 427 -112.16 10.57 -16.26
C ALA A 427 -112.45 9.58 -15.12
N ASN A 428 -113.57 9.79 -14.40
CA ASN A 428 -114.17 8.95 -13.35
C ASN A 428 -113.55 9.03 -11.93
N LEU A 429 -113.91 9.93 -11.00
CA LEU A 429 -114.99 10.93 -10.88
C LEU A 429 -116.39 10.47 -11.37
N ASN A 430 -116.83 9.30 -10.91
CA ASN A 430 -118.18 9.12 -10.39
C ASN A 430 -118.21 7.85 -9.54
N ASN A 431 -118.62 8.02 -8.27
CA ASN A 431 -118.76 7.02 -7.21
C ASN A 431 -117.46 6.42 -6.65
N ARG A 432 -117.25 6.28 -5.34
CA ARG A 432 -117.85 6.78 -4.09
C ARG A 432 -117.01 6.11 -2.98
N PHE A 433 -116.72 6.85 -1.90
CA PHE A 433 -116.42 6.40 -0.52
C PHE A 433 -115.19 5.52 -0.20
N GLY A 434 -114.47 5.92 0.88
CA GLY A 434 -114.05 5.01 1.95
C GLY A 434 -112.57 4.93 2.33
N GLU A 435 -112.19 5.68 3.39
CA GLU A 435 -111.27 5.36 4.51
C GLU A 435 -109.80 4.87 4.35
N GLN A 436 -108.92 5.55 5.12
CA GLN A 436 -107.75 5.08 5.95
C GLN A 436 -106.59 4.29 5.25
N SER A 437 -105.30 4.32 5.59
CA SER A 437 -104.37 5.04 6.49
C SER A 437 -102.92 4.46 6.26
N ILE A 438 -101.86 5.13 6.76
CA ILE A 438 -100.54 4.57 7.24
C ILE A 438 -99.28 4.49 6.31
N SER A 439 -98.26 5.29 6.73
CA SER A 439 -96.78 5.10 6.91
C SER A 439 -95.82 4.65 5.78
N GLU A 440 -94.74 5.43 5.48
CA GLU A 440 -93.31 5.26 5.91
C GLU A 440 -92.53 4.19 5.11
N SER A 441 -91.22 4.25 4.80
CA SER A 441 -90.12 5.21 4.98
C SER A 441 -88.88 4.68 4.19
N MET A 442 -87.91 5.56 3.94
CA MET A 442 -86.45 5.31 3.82
C MET A 442 -85.90 4.43 2.66
N ALA A 443 -84.72 4.67 2.08
CA ALA A 443 -83.74 5.74 2.12
C ALA A 443 -82.66 5.42 1.05
N ARG A 444 -82.08 6.48 0.44
CA ARG A 444 -80.63 6.71 0.11
C ARG A 444 -79.87 5.62 -0.68
N ASN A 445 -78.91 5.87 -1.56
CA ASN A 445 -78.14 7.00 -2.08
C ASN A 445 -77.35 6.39 -3.26
N THR A 446 -76.99 7.07 -4.35
CA THR A 446 -75.68 7.75 -4.50
C THR A 446 -75.46 8.07 -5.99
N SER A 447 -74.80 9.19 -6.29
CA SER A 447 -73.69 9.36 -7.26
C SER A 447 -73.38 10.87 -7.33
N HIS A 448 -72.11 11.26 -7.11
CA HIS A 448 -71.19 11.80 -8.14
C HIS A 448 -71.74 13.03 -8.90
N ASP A 449 -70.97 14.07 -9.18
CA ASP A 449 -69.80 14.01 -10.04
C ASP A 449 -69.08 15.37 -10.13
N ARG A 450 -67.89 15.30 -10.72
CA ARG A 450 -66.96 16.31 -11.26
C ARG A 450 -67.55 17.63 -11.76
N ARG A 451 -66.65 18.62 -11.93
CA ARG A 451 -66.50 19.32 -13.22
C ARG A 451 -65.07 19.80 -13.49
N GLN A 452 -64.71 19.71 -14.77
CA GLN A 452 -63.56 20.29 -15.47
C GLN A 452 -63.73 21.81 -15.65
N THR A 453 -62.64 22.53 -15.99
CA THR A 453 -62.52 23.29 -17.26
C THR A 453 -61.09 23.79 -17.53
N GLN A 454 -60.83 24.11 -18.80
CA GLN A 454 -59.57 24.36 -19.49
C GLN A 454 -58.95 25.77 -19.32
N SER A 455 -57.64 25.86 -19.64
CA SER A 455 -57.02 26.76 -20.64
C SER A 455 -55.90 27.72 -20.14
N GLN A 456 -54.94 27.91 -21.07
CA GLN A 456 -53.99 29.02 -21.27
C GLN A 456 -52.55 28.96 -20.72
N ALA A 457 -51.63 29.03 -21.71
CA ALA A 457 -50.40 29.84 -21.85
C ALA A 457 -49.15 29.62 -20.95
N GLN A 458 -48.03 29.33 -21.65
CA GLN A 458 -46.59 29.67 -21.47
C GLN A 458 -46.03 29.98 -20.05
N PRO A 459 -44.79 29.52 -19.73
CA PRO A 459 -43.61 30.39 -20.02
C PRO A 459 -42.25 29.71 -20.29
N GLN A 460 -41.40 30.48 -20.99
CA GLN A 460 -39.96 30.77 -20.74
C GLN A 460 -38.87 29.68 -20.71
N GLN A 461 -37.91 29.89 -21.64
CA GLN A 461 -36.45 30.06 -21.47
C GLN A 461 -35.50 28.90 -21.09
N GLN A 462 -34.36 28.93 -21.82
CA GLN A 462 -33.02 28.36 -21.58
C GLN A 462 -32.87 26.84 -21.77
N GLN A 463 -32.36 26.36 -22.92
CA GLN A 463 -30.94 26.30 -23.32
C GLN A 463 -29.99 25.90 -22.18
N GLN A 464 -29.61 24.62 -22.12
CA GLN A 464 -28.26 24.15 -22.47
C GLN A 464 -28.17 22.61 -22.38
N GLU A 465 -27.84 22.01 -23.53
CA GLU A 465 -27.46 20.59 -23.70
C GLU A 465 -25.95 20.40 -23.53
N MET A 466 -25.60 19.14 -23.22
CA MET A 466 -24.28 18.46 -23.34
C MET A 466 -23.14 18.95 -22.44
N GLN A 467 -22.80 18.19 -21.39
CA GLN A 467 -21.99 16.94 -21.42
C GLN A 467 -20.58 17.12 -21.97
N SER A 468 -19.62 17.28 -21.05
CA SER A 468 -18.26 16.74 -21.20
C SER A 468 -17.52 16.77 -19.85
N SER A 469 -17.55 15.66 -19.10
CA SER A 469 -16.47 15.30 -18.15
C SER A 469 -16.75 13.94 -17.50
N ASP A 470 -16.56 12.85 -18.24
CA ASP A 470 -16.36 11.53 -17.65
C ASP A 470 -14.86 11.24 -17.57
N LEU A 471 -14.27 11.60 -16.44
CA LEU A 471 -13.06 10.98 -15.93
C LEU A 471 -13.14 11.05 -14.40
N PHE A 472 -12.84 9.92 -13.74
CA PHE A 472 -12.96 9.62 -12.30
C PHE A 472 -14.30 8.98 -11.87
N HIS A 473 -14.34 7.65 -11.89
CA HIS A 473 -14.30 6.84 -10.66
C HIS A 473 -14.24 5.34 -11.00
N ILE A 474 -13.03 4.77 -10.96
CA ILE A 474 -12.79 3.35 -10.70
C ILE A 474 -12.63 3.26 -9.18
N ILE A 475 -13.57 2.64 -8.49
CA ILE A 475 -13.43 1.94 -7.20
C ILE A 475 -14.75 1.18 -6.95
N ASN A 476 -14.63 -0.04 -6.42
CA ASN A 476 -15.66 -0.99 -5.98
C ASN A 476 -16.19 -1.98 -7.03
N ASN A 477 -15.38 -3.01 -7.30
CA ASN A 477 -15.89 -4.32 -7.72
C ASN A 477 -15.18 -5.43 -6.93
N TYR A 478 -15.30 -5.37 -5.60
CA TYR A 478 -14.93 -6.47 -4.70
C TYR A 478 -16.14 -7.26 -4.18
N GLU A 479 -17.37 -6.73 -4.31
CA GLU A 479 -18.58 -7.42 -3.85
C GLU A 479 -19.27 -8.30 -4.91
N LEU A 480 -19.02 -8.07 -6.21
CA LEU A 480 -19.66 -8.86 -7.28
C LEU A 480 -19.02 -10.25 -7.48
N PHE A 481 -17.84 -10.49 -6.92
CA PHE A 481 -17.10 -11.75 -7.08
C PHE A 481 -17.57 -12.85 -6.11
N ASN A 482 -18.17 -12.50 -4.97
CA ASN A 482 -18.64 -13.46 -3.96
C ASN A 482 -20.09 -13.93 -4.17
N THR A 483 -20.89 -13.24 -4.98
CA THR A 483 -22.31 -13.60 -5.19
C THR A 483 -22.51 -14.68 -6.26
N ILE A 484 -21.51 -14.96 -7.11
CA ILE A 484 -21.64 -15.91 -8.23
C ILE A 484 -21.30 -17.36 -7.83
N PHE A 485 -20.64 -17.60 -6.69
CA PHE A 485 -20.23 -18.95 -6.27
C PHE A 485 -21.07 -19.62 -5.18
N ASN A 486 -22.10 -18.96 -4.66
CA ASN A 486 -23.03 -19.56 -3.71
C ASN A 486 -24.41 -19.64 -4.32
N HIS A 487 -24.68 -20.68 -5.12
CA HIS A 487 -26.00 -21.33 -5.26
C HIS A 487 -25.89 -22.55 -6.17
N ASN A 488 -25.53 -23.70 -5.59
CA ASN A 488 -25.91 -24.99 -6.17
C ASN A 488 -26.08 -26.03 -5.04
N PRO A 489 -27.32 -26.35 -4.62
CA PRO A 489 -27.57 -27.37 -3.61
C PRO A 489 -27.72 -28.71 -4.33
N ASN A 490 -26.61 -29.34 -4.75
CA ASN A 490 -26.53 -30.77 -5.14
C ASN A 490 -25.08 -31.18 -5.49
N ALA A 491 -24.17 -31.13 -4.53
CA ALA A 491 -22.84 -31.75 -4.65
C ALA A 491 -22.38 -32.30 -3.29
N SER A 492 -23.10 -33.31 -2.79
CA SER A 492 -22.67 -34.15 -1.68
C SER A 492 -21.93 -35.38 -2.21
N HIS A 493 -20.77 -35.67 -1.60
CA HIS A 493 -19.83 -36.78 -1.79
C HIS A 493 -18.70 -36.56 -2.81
N PHE A 494 -17.55 -36.10 -2.31
CA PHE A 494 -16.26 -36.81 -2.36
C PHE A 494 -15.23 -36.02 -1.53
N LEU A 495 -14.89 -36.53 -0.34
CA LEU A 495 -13.63 -36.23 0.35
C LEU A 495 -12.69 -37.42 0.11
N PRO A 496 -11.37 -37.19 -0.04
CA PRO A 496 -10.50 -37.91 0.87
C PRO A 496 -9.43 -37.05 1.53
N THR A 497 -9.22 -37.45 2.77
CA THR A 497 -8.24 -37.10 3.80
C THR A 497 -6.78 -37.34 3.42
N ASN A 498 -5.89 -36.57 4.08
CA ASN A 498 -4.51 -36.88 4.49
C ASN A 498 -3.94 -38.25 4.10
N GLY A 499 -2.77 -38.25 3.45
CA GLY A 499 -1.99 -39.48 3.19
C GLY A 499 -0.52 -39.21 2.92
N LEU A 500 0.30 -39.53 3.92
CA LEU A 500 1.75 -39.74 3.92
C LEU A 500 2.31 -40.33 2.61
N ILE A 501 3.38 -39.72 2.08
CA ILE A 501 4.19 -40.34 1.01
C ILE A 501 5.24 -41.25 1.66
N ASN A 502 4.99 -42.56 1.55
CA ASN A 502 5.93 -43.62 1.89
C ASN A 502 6.78 -43.97 0.66
N TYR A 503 8.10 -43.98 0.85
CA TYR A 503 9.08 -44.58 -0.07
C TYR A 503 8.85 -46.09 -0.17
N ARG A 504 8.77 -46.65 -1.39
CA ARG A 504 9.07 -48.07 -1.60
C ARG A 504 9.75 -48.35 -2.95
N ASN A 505 10.84 -49.09 -2.79
CA ASN A 505 11.75 -49.72 -3.74
C ASN A 505 11.08 -50.45 -4.92
N TYR A 506 11.74 -50.41 -6.08
CA TYR A 506 11.67 -51.45 -7.09
C TYR A 506 13.07 -51.88 -7.50
N THR A 507 13.39 -53.15 -7.23
CA THR A 507 14.50 -53.93 -7.78
C THR A 507 13.95 -54.97 -8.75
N THR A 508 14.60 -55.11 -9.93
CA THR A 508 14.75 -56.30 -10.80
C THR A 508 13.45 -56.93 -11.36
N ASP A 509 13.30 -57.38 -12.61
CA ASP A 509 14.25 -57.96 -13.55
C ASP A 509 13.60 -58.13 -14.96
N ARG A 510 14.45 -58.27 -15.98
CA ARG A 510 14.30 -58.98 -17.28
C ARG A 510 13.55 -58.45 -18.53
N GLN A 511 14.39 -58.39 -19.58
CA GLN A 511 14.23 -58.85 -20.98
C GLN A 511 13.60 -57.90 -22.02
N SER A 512 14.48 -57.36 -22.89
CA SER A 512 14.12 -56.97 -24.25
C SER A 512 15.22 -57.37 -25.24
N THR A 513 14.78 -58.08 -26.26
CA THR A 513 15.50 -58.62 -27.41
C THR A 513 16.07 -57.54 -28.35
N HIS A 514 17.18 -57.88 -29.00
CA HIS A 514 17.87 -57.16 -30.07
C HIS A 514 16.94 -56.60 -31.16
N THR A 515 17.20 -55.36 -31.60
CA THR A 515 17.32 -54.99 -33.02
C THR A 515 18.21 -53.75 -33.15
N THR A 516 19.13 -53.79 -34.11
CA THR A 516 20.17 -52.82 -34.42
C THR A 516 19.68 -51.80 -35.45
N ARG A 517 20.10 -50.51 -35.32
CA ARG A 517 20.72 -49.70 -36.40
C ARG A 517 21.00 -48.25 -35.96
N GLY A 518 22.29 -47.90 -36.02
CA GLY A 518 22.82 -46.65 -36.58
C GLY A 518 22.54 -45.31 -35.88
N GLY A 519 23.54 -44.77 -35.18
CA GLY A 519 23.57 -43.35 -34.79
C GLY A 519 24.81 -43.03 -33.95
N HIS A 520 25.57 -42.02 -34.39
CA HIS A 520 26.85 -41.57 -33.84
C HIS A 520 26.96 -41.54 -32.30
N ASN A 521 28.02 -42.14 -31.75
CA ASN A 521 28.39 -42.06 -30.34
C ASN A 521 28.95 -40.67 -30.00
N TYR A 522 28.13 -39.82 -29.38
CA TYR A 522 28.65 -38.77 -28.49
C TYR A 522 28.74 -39.36 -27.07
N PRO A 523 29.81 -39.09 -26.30
CA PRO A 523 29.85 -39.47 -24.90
C PRO A 523 28.68 -38.79 -24.16
N PRO A 524 28.01 -39.49 -23.22
CA PRO A 524 26.95 -38.87 -22.44
C PRO A 524 27.50 -37.67 -21.65
N PRO A 525 26.73 -36.58 -21.49
CA PRO A 525 27.16 -35.46 -20.68
C PRO A 525 27.45 -35.95 -19.26
N THR A 526 28.61 -35.59 -18.73
CA THR A 526 28.96 -35.84 -17.33
C THR A 526 27.85 -35.29 -16.44
N PRO A 527 27.31 -36.09 -15.50
CA PRO A 527 26.30 -35.59 -14.57
C PRO A 527 26.87 -34.40 -13.80
N PRO A 528 26.06 -33.39 -13.47
CA PRO A 528 26.51 -32.27 -12.66
C PRO A 528 27.07 -32.78 -11.32
N PRO A 529 28.16 -32.19 -10.80
CA PRO A 529 28.73 -32.60 -9.54
C PRO A 529 27.67 -32.57 -8.43
N SER A 530 27.70 -33.56 -7.54
CA SER A 530 26.82 -33.59 -6.39
C SER A 530 27.02 -32.34 -5.53
N TYR A 531 25.98 -31.93 -4.81
CA TYR A 531 25.98 -30.74 -3.96
C TYR A 531 27.16 -30.72 -2.97
N GLU A 532 27.57 -31.89 -2.47
CA GLU A 532 28.74 -32.07 -1.59
C GLU A 532 30.07 -31.78 -2.30
N HIS A 533 30.17 -32.08 -3.59
CA HIS A 533 31.37 -31.82 -4.38
C HIS A 533 31.53 -30.32 -4.73
N ILE A 534 30.42 -29.59 -4.86
CA ILE A 534 30.40 -28.14 -5.07
C ILE A 534 30.85 -27.37 -3.81
N ILE A 535 30.54 -27.90 -2.62
CA ILE A 535 30.97 -27.32 -1.34
C ILE A 535 32.48 -27.47 -1.14
N GLN A 536 33.05 -28.64 -1.47
CA GLN A 536 34.50 -28.89 -1.37
C GLN A 536 35.32 -28.08 -2.36
N MET A 537 34.86 -27.90 -3.61
CA MET A 537 35.61 -27.11 -4.61
C MET A 537 35.63 -25.59 -4.32
N ASN A 538 34.64 -25.06 -3.62
CA ASN A 538 34.51 -23.62 -3.37
C ASN A 538 34.96 -23.16 -1.98
N GLY A 539 35.47 -24.08 -1.14
CA GLY A 539 35.94 -23.74 0.22
C GLY A 539 34.85 -23.13 1.11
N LEU A 540 33.56 -23.40 0.83
CA LEU A 540 32.45 -22.88 1.60
C LEU A 540 32.28 -23.72 2.88
N PRO A 541 32.27 -23.12 4.08
CA PRO A 541 32.10 -23.88 5.31
C PRO A 541 30.71 -24.53 5.35
N ASN A 542 30.64 -25.74 5.90
CA ASN A 542 29.38 -26.40 6.23
C ASN A 542 28.56 -25.47 7.15
N TYR A 543 27.23 -25.46 7.00
CA TYR A 543 26.31 -24.63 7.79
C TYR A 543 26.58 -24.75 9.30
N HIS A 544 26.99 -25.93 9.77
CA HIS A 544 27.35 -26.14 11.17
C HIS A 544 28.65 -25.43 11.59
N ASP A 545 29.65 -25.38 10.70
CA ASP A 545 30.93 -24.70 10.92
C ASP A 545 30.78 -23.18 10.83
N ALA A 546 29.85 -22.68 10.00
CA ALA A 546 29.54 -21.25 9.90
C ALA A 546 28.95 -20.70 11.21
N ILE A 547 28.10 -21.47 11.89
CA ILE A 547 27.55 -21.11 13.21
C ILE A 547 28.65 -21.13 14.27
N GLN A 548 29.54 -22.13 14.26
CA GLN A 548 30.67 -22.18 15.21
C GLN A 548 31.71 -21.07 14.97
N GLN A 549 31.99 -20.70 13.72
CA GLN A 549 32.86 -19.56 13.38
C GLN A 549 32.26 -18.22 13.83
N GLN A 550 30.94 -18.07 13.76
CA GLN A 550 30.25 -16.86 14.23
C GLN A 550 30.27 -16.76 15.77
N GLN A 551 30.25 -17.90 16.47
CA GLN A 551 30.39 -17.98 17.93
C GLN A 551 31.85 -17.80 18.40
N SER A 552 32.84 -18.32 17.67
CA SER A 552 34.26 -18.19 18.02
C SER A 552 34.83 -16.79 17.74
N GLN A 553 34.35 -16.10 16.70
CA GLN A 553 34.68 -14.68 16.47
C GLN A 553 34.14 -13.74 17.55
N SER A 554 33.15 -14.18 18.35
CA SER A 554 32.67 -13.43 19.51
C SER A 554 33.58 -13.58 20.74
N LYS A 555 34.54 -14.52 20.74
CA LYS A 555 35.51 -14.74 21.84
C LYS A 555 36.88 -14.10 21.62
N VAL A 556 37.21 -13.64 20.41
CA VAL A 556 38.54 -13.10 20.08
C VAL A 556 38.59 -11.56 20.16
N ILE A 557 37.51 -10.92 20.63
CA ILE A 557 37.48 -9.49 20.94
C ILE A 557 36.81 -9.31 22.31
N SER A 558 37.35 -10.01 23.31
CA SER A 558 37.29 -9.60 24.72
C SER A 558 38.52 -8.76 25.01
#